data_AF-A0A6L3STI6-F1
#
_entry.id   AF-A0A6L3STI6-F1
#
_cell.length_a   1.000
_cell.length_b   1.000
_cell.length_c   1.000
_cell.angle_alpha   90.00
_cell.angle_beta   90.00
_cell.angle_gamma   90.00
#
_symmetry.space_group_name_H-M   'P 1'
#
loop_
_entity.id
_entity.type
_entity.pdbx_description
1 polymer ?
#
loop_
_entity_poly.entity_id
_entity_poly.type
_entity_poly.pdbx_seq_one_letter_code
_entity_poly.pdbx_strand_id
1 'polypeptide(L)'
;MAQPEPRSTATLVGDAVRETQDLVSKEIALFRTEMGESLHHLTRALSLFIAAGVFALTMFLVLILALVKGLAVLLHSEALAALIVGAVFAVIALGLALWGRSKVSISGLEPTRTGRQVRQDAGIITERMSE
;
A
#
# COMPACT_ATOMS: atom_id res chain seq x y z
N MET A 1 -64.75 -27.70 0.16
CA MET A 1 -63.58 -28.13 -0.63
C MET A 1 -62.96 -26.87 -1.23
N ALA A 2 -61.90 -26.32 -0.63
CA ALA A 2 -61.25 -25.12 -1.14
C ALA A 2 -60.25 -25.55 -2.23
N GLN A 3 -60.43 -25.03 -3.45
CA GLN A 3 -59.58 -25.33 -4.59
C GLN A 3 -58.27 -24.54 -4.48
N PRO A 4 -57.10 -25.15 -4.79
CA PRO A 4 -55.82 -24.46 -4.74
C PRO A 4 -55.70 -23.49 -5.91
N GLU A 5 -55.64 -22.19 -5.61
CA GLU A 5 -55.39 -21.11 -6.57
C GLU A 5 -54.09 -21.34 -7.36
N PRO A 6 -54.09 -21.18 -8.69
CA PRO A 6 -52.90 -21.34 -9.51
C PRO A 6 -51.87 -20.26 -9.15
N ARG A 7 -50.67 -20.67 -8.76
CA ARG A 7 -49.55 -19.75 -8.49
C ARG A 7 -49.36 -18.82 -9.70
N SER A 8 -49.66 -17.55 -9.52
CA SER A 8 -49.52 -16.52 -10.53
C SER A 8 -48.05 -16.27 -10.87
N THR A 9 -47.75 -15.99 -12.14
CA THR A 9 -46.43 -15.54 -12.62
C THR A 9 -45.90 -14.33 -11.84
N ALA A 10 -46.80 -13.49 -11.31
CA ALA A 10 -46.45 -12.39 -10.43
C ALA A 10 -45.81 -12.85 -9.10
N THR A 11 -46.22 -14.01 -8.58
CA THR A 11 -45.67 -14.59 -7.35
C THR A 11 -44.27 -15.13 -7.57
N LEU A 12 -44.00 -15.77 -8.71
CA LEU A 12 -42.67 -16.28 -9.08
C LEU A 12 -41.63 -15.16 -9.28
N VAL A 13 -42.05 -14.03 -9.87
CA VAL A 13 -41.19 -12.84 -10.01
C VAL A 13 -40.86 -12.24 -8.65
N GLY A 14 -41.84 -12.16 -7.74
CA GLY A 14 -41.62 -11.73 -6.36
C GLY A 14 -40.63 -12.63 -5.61
N ASP A 15 -40.75 -13.94 -5.78
CA ASP A 15 -39.85 -14.93 -5.18
C ASP A 15 -38.42 -14.80 -5.74
N ALA A 16 -38.25 -14.63 -7.06
CA ALA A 16 -36.94 -14.47 -7.70
C ALA A 16 -36.22 -13.17 -7.29
N VAL A 17 -36.95 -12.06 -7.15
CA VAL A 17 -36.39 -10.80 -6.63
C VAL A 17 -35.90 -10.97 -5.20
N ARG A 18 -36.68 -11.70 -4.38
CA ARG A 18 -36.33 -11.95 -2.98
C ARG A 18 -35.14 -12.88 -2.83
N GLU A 19 -35.03 -13.89 -3.69
CA GLU A 19 -33.87 -14.79 -3.76
C GLU A 19 -32.61 -14.05 -4.23
N THR A 20 -32.75 -13.14 -5.20
CA THR A 20 -31.64 -12.28 -5.67
C THR A 20 -31.15 -11.35 -4.55
N GLN A 21 -32.06 -10.75 -3.79
CA GLN A 21 -31.70 -9.92 -2.62
C GLN A 21 -30.96 -10.74 -1.55
N ASP A 22 -31.39 -11.97 -1.31
CA ASP A 22 -30.75 -12.87 -0.35
C ASP A 22 -29.34 -13.29 -0.81
N LEU A 23 -29.15 -13.56 -2.11
CA LEU A 23 -27.84 -13.81 -2.71
C LEU A 23 -26.90 -12.61 -2.58
N VAL A 24 -27.36 -11.40 -2.91
CA VAL A 24 -26.55 -10.18 -2.76
C VAL A 24 -26.13 -9.96 -1.31
N SER A 25 -27.03 -10.18 -0.35
CA SER A 25 -26.72 -10.09 1.07
C SER A 25 -25.63 -11.09 1.49
N LYS A 26 -25.71 -12.33 0.98
CA LYS A 26 -24.70 -13.39 1.22
C LYS A 26 -23.36 -13.05 0.59
N GLU A 27 -23.32 -12.53 -0.63
CA GLU A 27 -22.09 -12.12 -1.32
C GLU A 27 -21.38 -11.01 -0.54
N ILE A 28 -22.14 -10.03 -0.03
CA ILE A 28 -21.59 -8.96 0.82
C ILE A 28 -21.05 -9.54 2.14
N ALA A 29 -21.76 -10.48 2.75
CA ALA A 29 -21.29 -11.14 3.98
C ALA A 29 -20.00 -11.95 3.76
N LEU A 30 -19.91 -12.65 2.63
CA LEU A 30 -18.72 -13.40 2.22
C LEU A 30 -17.54 -12.44 1.96
N PHE A 31 -17.77 -11.41 1.15
CA PHE A 31 -16.77 -10.38 0.86
C PHE A 31 -16.23 -9.72 2.12
N ARG A 32 -17.08 -9.41 3.10
CA ARG A 32 -16.65 -8.85 4.40
C ARG A 32 -15.77 -9.84 5.17
N THR A 33 -16.07 -11.12 5.11
CA THR A 33 -15.25 -12.18 5.75
C THR A 33 -13.87 -12.28 5.09
N GLU A 34 -13.83 -12.36 3.76
CA GLU A 34 -12.60 -12.46 2.98
C GLU A 34 -11.72 -11.20 3.09
N MET A 35 -12.33 -10.02 3.11
CA MET A 35 -11.65 -8.76 3.44
C MET A 35 -11.07 -8.80 4.86
N GLY A 36 -11.82 -9.29 5.84
CA GLY A 36 -11.35 -9.43 7.22
C GLY A 36 -10.12 -10.33 7.34
N GLU A 37 -10.14 -11.48 6.67
CA GLU A 37 -9.01 -12.40 6.61
C GLU A 37 -7.80 -11.78 5.90
N SER A 38 -8.02 -11.14 4.75
CA SER A 38 -6.97 -10.41 4.01
C SER A 38 -6.34 -9.30 4.84
N LEU A 39 -7.14 -8.54 5.59
CA LEU A 39 -6.66 -7.50 6.52
C LEU A 39 -5.87 -8.11 7.67
N HIS A 40 -6.29 -9.27 8.20
CA HIS A 40 -5.55 -9.95 9.25
C HIS A 40 -4.19 -10.45 8.76
N HIS A 41 -4.11 -10.97 7.54
CA HIS A 41 -2.84 -11.32 6.90
C HIS A 41 -1.94 -10.11 6.66
N LEU A 42 -2.50 -9.01 6.15
CA LEU A 42 -1.74 -7.78 5.92
C LEU A 42 -1.21 -7.20 7.24
N THR A 43 -2.02 -7.16 8.29
CA THR A 43 -1.59 -6.66 9.60
C THR A 43 -0.51 -7.53 10.22
N ARG A 44 -0.61 -8.86 10.11
CA ARG A 44 0.44 -9.78 10.56
C ARG A 44 1.73 -9.63 9.76
N ALA A 45 1.64 -9.48 8.44
CA ALA A 45 2.82 -9.25 7.60
C ALA A 45 3.49 -7.91 7.96
N LEU A 46 2.69 -6.84 8.08
CA LEU A 46 3.18 -5.51 8.43
C LEU A 46 3.84 -5.48 9.81
N SER A 47 3.26 -6.15 10.81
CA SER A 47 3.85 -6.20 12.15
C SER A 47 5.20 -6.92 12.17
N LEU A 48 5.34 -8.02 11.42
CA LEU A 48 6.62 -8.70 11.24
C LEU A 48 7.65 -7.83 10.52
N PHE A 49 7.24 -7.08 9.49
CA PHE A 49 8.13 -6.15 8.80
C PHE A 49 8.59 -5.01 9.69
N ILE A 50 7.69 -4.44 10.52
CA ILE A 50 8.05 -3.42 11.50
C ILE A 50 9.06 -3.98 12.51
N ALA A 51 8.78 -5.17 13.06
CA ALA A 51 9.70 -5.82 14.00
C ALA A 51 11.07 -6.09 13.36
N ALA A 52 11.10 -6.65 12.16
CA ALA A 52 12.33 -6.87 11.40
C ALA A 52 13.08 -5.56 11.15
N GLY A 53 12.37 -4.47 10.82
CA GLY A 53 12.96 -3.14 10.65
C GLY A 53 13.62 -2.61 11.93
N VAL A 54 12.97 -2.77 13.08
CA VAL A 54 13.53 -2.38 14.39
C VAL A 54 14.79 -3.19 14.71
N PHE A 55 14.76 -4.51 14.50
CA PHE A 55 15.94 -5.35 14.70
C PHE A 55 17.08 -5.02 13.73
N ALA A 56 16.76 -4.81 12.44
CA ALA A 56 17.75 -4.42 11.44
C ALA A 56 18.40 -3.07 11.79
N LEU A 57 17.62 -2.07 12.20
CA LEU A 57 18.15 -0.79 12.64
C LEU A 57 19.04 -0.95 13.88
N THR A 58 18.58 -1.72 14.88
CA THR A 58 19.34 -1.96 16.11
C THR A 58 20.67 -2.65 15.81
N MET A 59 20.64 -3.72 15.02
CA MET A 59 21.83 -4.44 14.58
C MET A 59 22.79 -3.52 13.82
N PHE A 60 22.27 -2.70 12.92
CA PHE A 60 23.08 -1.76 12.14
C PHE A 60 23.79 -0.74 13.04
N LEU A 61 23.11 -0.17 14.04
CA LEU A 61 23.73 0.73 15.02
C LEU A 61 24.81 0.03 15.83
N VAL A 62 24.58 -1.21 16.27
CA VAL A 62 25.59 -2.02 16.98
C VAL A 62 26.81 -2.28 16.08
N LEU A 63 26.61 -2.57 14.80
CA LEU A 63 27.71 -2.75 13.84
C LEU A 63 28.52 -1.47 13.61
N ILE A 64 27.86 -0.31 13.51
CA ILE A 64 28.57 0.99 13.44
C ILE A 64 29.44 1.17 14.68
N LEU A 65 28.90 0.91 15.87
CA LEU A 65 29.65 1.03 17.12
C LEU A 65 30.83 0.06 17.17
N ALA A 66 30.63 -1.19 16.72
CA ALA A 66 31.67 -2.19 16.61
C ALA A 66 32.78 -1.77 15.63
N LEU A 67 32.42 -1.16 14.49
CA LEU A 67 33.38 -0.60 13.52
C LEU A 67 34.20 0.53 14.15
N VAL A 68 33.54 1.47 14.84
CA VAL A 68 34.22 2.56 15.53
C VAL A 68 35.18 2.01 16.58
N LYS A 69 34.73 1.09 17.44
CA LYS A 69 35.57 0.49 18.49
C LYS A 69 36.73 -0.32 17.89
N GLY A 70 36.47 -1.11 16.86
CA GLY A 70 37.50 -1.88 16.16
C GLY A 70 38.57 -0.98 15.54
N LEU A 71 38.16 0.11 14.89
CA LEU A 71 39.09 1.07 14.31
C LEU A 71 39.81 1.90 15.38
N ALA A 72 39.15 2.18 16.52
CA ALA A 72 39.75 2.90 17.63
C ALA A 72 40.94 2.16 18.24
N VAL A 73 40.93 0.81 18.26
CA VAL A 73 42.08 0.00 18.69
C VAL A 73 43.29 0.23 17.79
N LEU A 74 43.08 0.36 16.48
CA LEU A 74 44.17 0.57 15.52
C LEU A 74 44.71 2.02 15.57
N LEU A 75 43.80 2.99 15.74
CA LEU A 75 44.13 4.42 15.76
C LEU A 75 44.51 4.95 17.14
N HIS A 76 44.36 4.16 18.20
CA HIS A 76 44.53 4.58 19.60
C HIS A 76 43.68 5.81 19.97
N SER A 77 42.60 6.07 19.23
CA SER A 77 41.73 7.23 19.41
C SER A 77 40.32 6.91 18.93
N GLU A 78 39.37 6.93 19.87
CA GLU A 78 37.96 6.70 19.56
C GLU A 78 37.34 7.86 18.77
N ALA A 79 37.78 9.09 19.02
CA ALA A 79 37.29 10.27 18.31
C ALA A 79 37.66 10.24 16.82
N LEU A 80 38.91 9.88 16.50
CA LEU A 80 39.35 9.79 15.10
C LEU A 80 38.65 8.63 14.38
N ALA A 81 38.48 7.48 15.04
CA ALA A 81 37.76 6.34 14.48
C ALA A 81 36.29 6.70 14.18
N ALA A 82 35.60 7.35 15.11
CA ALA A 82 34.22 7.79 14.92
C ALA A 82 34.10 8.79 13.77
N LEU A 83 35.05 9.73 13.63
CA LEU A 83 35.06 10.71 12.56
C LEU A 83 35.26 10.06 11.18
N ILE A 84 36.15 9.06 11.07
CA ILE A 84 36.37 8.33 9.82
C ILE A 84 35.13 7.52 9.43
N VAL A 85 34.59 6.72 10.35
CA VAL A 85 33.39 5.91 10.08
C VAL A 85 32.21 6.81 9.72
N GLY A 86 32.01 7.90 10.47
CA GLY A 86 30.96 8.89 10.19
C GLY A 86 31.13 9.54 8.82
N ALA A 87 32.35 9.92 8.43
CA ALA A 87 32.63 10.49 7.12
C ALA A 87 32.31 9.52 5.98
N VAL A 88 32.69 8.24 6.10
CA VAL A 88 32.36 7.20 5.10
C VAL A 88 30.84 7.07 4.95
N PHE A 89 30.11 7.02 6.05
CA PHE A 89 28.65 6.92 6.03
C PHE A 89 27.99 8.17 5.44
N ALA A 90 28.52 9.36 5.71
CA ALA A 90 28.04 10.62 5.13
C ALA A 90 28.20 10.64 3.61
N VAL A 91 29.34 10.15 3.09
CA VAL A 91 29.58 10.03 1.63
C VAL A 91 28.58 9.05 1.01
N ILE A 92 28.37 7.89 1.62
CA ILE A 92 27.38 6.91 1.14
C ILE A 92 25.97 7.50 1.14
N ALA A 93 25.57 8.16 2.25
CA ALA A 93 24.25 8.78 2.38
C ALA A 93 24.03 9.87 1.33
N LEU A 94 25.02 10.73 1.09
CA LEU A 94 24.97 11.74 0.04
C LEU A 94 24.85 11.10 -1.35
N GLY A 95 25.63 10.06 -1.64
CA GLY A 95 25.55 9.32 -2.91
C GLY A 95 24.16 8.71 -3.15
N LEU A 96 23.60 8.06 -2.14
CA LEU A 96 22.24 7.49 -2.19
C LEU A 96 21.18 8.59 -2.35
N ALA A 97 21.31 9.73 -1.67
CA ALA A 97 20.37 10.85 -1.79
C ALA A 97 20.39 11.45 -3.20
N LEU A 98 21.58 11.66 -3.77
CA LEU A 98 21.73 12.17 -5.14
C LEU A 98 21.22 11.17 -6.17
N TRP A 99 21.50 9.88 -5.98
CA TRP A 99 20.99 8.82 -6.83
C TRP A 99 19.47 8.68 -6.74
N GLY A 100 18.91 8.68 -5.53
CA GLY A 100 17.46 8.69 -5.31
C GLY A 100 16.79 9.87 -5.98
N ARG A 101 17.35 11.08 -5.81
CA ARG A 101 16.87 12.29 -6.52
C ARG A 101 16.88 12.12 -8.03
N SER A 102 17.90 11.48 -8.60
CA SER A 102 17.96 11.21 -10.05
C SER A 102 16.91 10.21 -10.53
N LYS A 103 16.42 9.33 -9.64
CA LYS A 103 15.41 8.30 -9.94
C LYS A 103 13.99 8.77 -9.68
N VAL A 104 13.80 9.83 -8.90
CA VAL A 104 12.51 10.53 -8.77
C VAL A 104 12.31 11.40 -10.02
N SER A 105 12.03 10.78 -11.17
CA SER A 105 11.42 11.51 -12.29
C SER A 105 9.96 11.76 -11.93
N ILE A 106 9.59 13.03 -11.74
CA ILE A 106 8.18 13.45 -11.59
C ILE A 106 7.32 12.94 -12.77
N SER A 107 7.93 12.65 -13.92
CA SER A 107 7.34 12.06 -15.12
C SER A 107 6.70 10.67 -14.93
N GLY A 108 7.01 9.95 -13.84
CA GLY A 108 6.40 8.65 -13.52
C GLY A 108 5.15 8.74 -12.63
N LEU A 109 4.85 9.93 -12.09
CA LEU A 109 3.71 10.18 -11.21
C LEU A 109 2.60 11.00 -11.89
N GLU A 110 2.82 11.53 -13.09
CA GLU A 110 1.73 12.07 -13.90
C GLU A 110 0.94 10.92 -14.53
N PRO A 111 -0.36 10.76 -14.22
CA PRO A 111 -1.22 9.84 -14.94
C PRO A 111 -1.43 10.39 -16.36
N THR A 112 -0.48 10.13 -17.27
CA THR A 112 -0.51 10.65 -18.65
C THR A 112 -1.74 10.18 -19.43
N ARG A 113 -2.32 9.04 -19.05
CA ARG A 113 -3.57 8.51 -19.63
C ARG A 113 -4.83 9.02 -18.94
N THR A 114 -4.90 8.94 -17.60
CA THR A 114 -6.09 9.33 -16.84
C THR A 114 -6.33 10.85 -16.89
N GLY A 115 -5.27 11.66 -16.85
CA GLY A 115 -5.40 13.12 -16.93
C GLY A 115 -5.91 13.62 -18.29
N ARG A 116 -5.55 12.93 -19.39
CA ARG A 116 -6.05 13.25 -20.73
C ARG A 116 -7.52 12.88 -20.91
N GLN A 117 -7.94 11.71 -20.42
CA GLN A 117 -9.33 11.26 -20.51
C GLN A 117 -10.25 12.15 -19.69
N VAL A 118 -9.88 12.50 -18.46
CA VAL A 118 -10.68 13.39 -17.62
C VAL A 118 -10.81 14.79 -18.23
N ARG A 119 -9.77 15.33 -18.88
CA ARG A 119 -9.86 16.61 -19.61
C ARG A 119 -10.77 16.54 -20.83
N GLN A 120 -10.76 15.41 -21.56
CA GLN A 120 -11.60 15.20 -22.73
C GLN A 120 -13.07 15.07 -22.32
N ASP A 121 -13.35 14.29 -21.28
CA ASP A 121 -14.70 14.07 -20.76
C ASP A 121 -15.30 15.37 -20.18
N ALA A 122 -14.48 16.18 -19.49
CA ALA A 122 -14.91 17.50 -19.02
C ALA A 122 -15.27 18.45 -20.18
N GLY A 123 -14.52 18.42 -21.28
CA GLY A 123 -14.82 19.21 -22.48
C GLY A 123 -16.18 18.88 -23.08
N ILE A 124 -16.51 17.59 -23.19
CA ILE A 124 -17.77 17.10 -23.75
C ILE A 124 -18.97 17.50 -22.87
N ILE A 125 -18.82 17.44 -21.54
CA ILE A 125 -19.89 17.86 -20.61
C ILE A 125 -20.14 19.36 -20.69
N THR A 126 -19.08 20.16 -20.84
CA THR A 126 -19.19 21.63 -20.92
C THR A 126 -19.86 22.06 -22.22
N GLU A 127 -19.53 21.41 -23.34
CA GLU A 127 -20.14 21.68 -24.66
C GLU A 127 -21.65 21.37 -24.67
N ARG A 128 -22.06 20.28 -24.00
CA ARG A 128 -23.45 19.83 -23.86
C ARG A 128 -24.32 20.71 -22.94
N MET A 129 -23.71 21.57 -22.13
CA MET A 129 -24.42 22.54 -21.28
C MET A 129 -24.48 23.94 -21.90
N SER A 130 -23.71 24.17 -22.98
CA SER A 130 -23.71 25.42 -23.74
C SER A 130 -24.59 25.40 -25.00
N GLU A 131 -25.17 24.24 -25.35
CA GLU A 131 -26.34 24.11 -26.24
C GLU A 131 -27.65 24.10 -25.44
#